data_AF-A0A959N4A5-F1
#
_entry.id   AF-A0A959N4A5-F1
#
_cell.length_a   1.000
_cell.length_b   1.000
_cell.length_c   1.000
_cell.angle_alpha   90.00
_cell.angle_beta   90.00
_cell.angle_gamma   90.00
#
_symmetry.space_group_name_H-M   'P 1'
#
loop_
_entity.id
_entity.type
_entity.pdbx_description
1 polymer ?
#
loop_
_entity_poly.entity_id
_entity_poly.type
_entity_poly.pdbx_seq_one_letter_code
_entity_poly.pdbx_strand_id
1 'polypeptide(L)'
;MNLKSNPGNGWTLSNNEFYVKGADGKDLATYQGSELEDWYVWGGDLIGKIRNDKPYYYFKDHLGSVRAIVKNDASVVAAYDYDAWGYPLEGRSFNADSMKFKYTGKELDKESLYDYFGARYYDSRIGRWGSVDPLSNLFASFSSYVYSYDNPLVFLDVGGAFPYTFHIRSFAPPNSFLGTGFNDDNRSFSIDQNVTSRVKQEFTIDPTAQTYSGGKPTSDPTIWNGLSLTSSPSGGIYQPEFSNNYFGSSSATTISNFEASNPFFFGVAPNIDVSSAIGITEDLAAGKLYLSIDLMSKQFPATESLIQDNAGNIIFLSGGAAYGNASDLIGANISTISILDIVIGINNKGVFQNVTFQGKVYSIEDYNKLRIQESAGPF
;
A
#
# COMPACT_ATOMS: atom_id res chain seq x y z
N MET A 1 -29.99 12.10 5.59
CA MET A 1 -31.34 12.59 5.97
C MET A 1 -31.32 12.78 7.48
N ASN A 2 -31.32 14.02 7.95
CA ASN A 2 -31.00 14.32 9.35
C ASN A 2 -32.29 14.65 10.11
N LEU A 3 -32.59 13.91 11.17
CA LEU A 3 -33.80 14.06 11.99
C LEU A 3 -33.42 14.59 13.38
N LYS A 4 -34.08 15.66 13.84
CA LYS A 4 -34.04 16.11 15.23
C LYS A 4 -35.30 15.67 15.96
N SER A 5 -35.15 15.18 17.18
CA SER A 5 -36.27 14.89 18.07
C SER A 5 -36.81 16.20 18.65
N ASN A 6 -38.11 16.39 18.58
CA ASN A 6 -38.78 17.51 19.22
C ASN A 6 -39.58 16.96 20.41
N PRO A 7 -39.39 17.44 21.66
CA PRO A 7 -40.17 16.96 22.79
C PRO A 7 -41.63 17.35 22.60
N GLY A 8 -42.45 16.43 22.11
CA GLY A 8 -43.90 16.57 21.94
C GLY A 8 -44.45 16.39 20.51
N ASN A 9 -43.64 16.41 19.45
CA ASN A 9 -44.14 16.46 18.05
C ASN A 9 -43.46 15.49 17.05
N GLY A 10 -42.74 14.46 17.54
CA GLY A 10 -42.07 13.48 16.68
C GLY A 10 -40.74 13.98 16.09
N TRP A 11 -40.21 13.25 15.11
CA TRP A 11 -38.95 13.56 14.43
C TRP A 11 -39.19 14.56 13.30
N THR A 12 -38.51 15.71 13.33
CA THR A 12 -38.56 16.70 12.27
C THR A 12 -37.23 16.71 11.51
N LEU A 13 -37.28 16.73 10.18
CA LEU A 13 -36.09 16.88 9.34
C LEU A 13 -35.43 18.23 9.66
N SER A 14 -34.18 18.20 10.13
CA SER A 14 -33.46 19.41 10.51
C SER A 14 -32.56 19.97 9.42
N ASN A 15 -32.12 19.12 8.48
CA ASN A 15 -31.32 19.52 7.33
C ASN A 15 -31.50 18.54 6.17
N ASN A 16 -31.48 19.05 4.94
CA ASN A 16 -31.74 18.26 3.73
C ASN A 16 -30.62 18.44 2.71
N GLU A 17 -29.44 17.92 3.06
CA GLU A 17 -28.25 18.00 2.23
C GLU A 17 -28.11 16.76 1.33
N PHE A 18 -27.81 16.96 0.05
CA PHE A 18 -27.56 15.91 -0.92
C PHE A 18 -26.17 16.07 -1.54
N TYR A 19 -25.51 14.94 -1.74
CA TYR A 19 -24.20 14.88 -2.39
C TYR A 19 -24.35 14.30 -3.79
N VAL A 20 -23.76 14.98 -4.76
CA VAL A 20 -23.50 14.42 -6.08
C VAL A 20 -22.09 13.86 -6.04
N LYS A 21 -22.00 12.53 -6.03
CA LYS A 21 -20.74 11.80 -6.05
C LYS A 21 -20.30 11.56 -7.50
N GLY A 22 -19.00 11.71 -7.77
CA GLY A 22 -18.39 11.25 -9.00
C GLY A 22 -18.33 9.72 -9.05
N ALA A 23 -17.99 9.17 -10.22
CA ALA A 23 -17.76 7.73 -10.37
C ALA A 23 -16.59 7.23 -9.49
N ASP A 24 -15.69 8.13 -9.10
CA ASP A 24 -14.56 7.93 -8.18
C ASP A 24 -14.95 8.09 -6.69
N GLY A 25 -16.23 8.32 -6.38
CA GLY A 25 -16.72 8.50 -5.02
C GLY A 25 -16.39 9.85 -4.38
N LYS A 26 -15.75 10.78 -5.11
CA LYS A 26 -15.49 12.14 -4.63
C LYS A 26 -16.76 12.99 -4.70
N ASP A 27 -16.87 13.96 -3.80
CA ASP A 27 -17.96 14.92 -3.83
C ASP A 27 -17.75 15.91 -4.96
N LEU A 28 -18.62 15.87 -5.98
CA LEU A 28 -18.61 16.85 -7.08
C LEU A 28 -19.47 18.06 -6.74
N ALA A 29 -20.57 17.86 -6.01
CA ALA A 29 -21.46 18.93 -5.62
C ALA A 29 -22.20 18.62 -4.33
N THR A 30 -22.55 19.67 -3.58
CA THR A 30 -23.55 19.59 -2.50
C THR A 30 -24.75 20.43 -2.84
N TYR A 31 -25.93 19.92 -2.51
CA TYR A 31 -27.21 20.61 -2.66
C TYR A 31 -27.89 20.73 -1.30
N GLN A 32 -28.53 21.87 -1.04
CA GLN A 32 -29.49 22.03 0.05
C GLN A 32 -30.90 21.99 -0.53
N GLY A 33 -31.62 20.90 -0.28
CA GLY A 33 -32.86 20.62 -0.99
C GLY A 33 -32.62 20.46 -2.49
N SER A 34 -33.16 21.36 -3.30
CA SER A 34 -32.97 21.40 -4.76
C SER A 34 -31.98 22.49 -5.21
N GLU A 35 -31.43 23.28 -4.30
CA GLU A 35 -30.50 24.37 -4.62
C GLU A 35 -29.05 23.89 -4.54
N LEU A 36 -28.27 24.16 -5.59
CA LEU A 36 -26.84 23.89 -5.60
C LEU A 36 -26.15 24.80 -4.57
N GLU A 37 -25.44 24.20 -3.61
CA GLU A 37 -24.70 24.93 -2.59
C GLU A 37 -23.23 25.14 -3.01
N ASP A 38 -22.52 24.05 -3.27
CA ASP A 38 -21.11 24.06 -3.68
C ASP A 38 -20.90 23.13 -4.87
N TRP A 39 -20.08 23.57 -5.82
CA TRP A 39 -19.49 22.71 -6.85
C TRP A 39 -18.00 22.57 -6.57
N TYR A 40 -17.52 21.35 -6.32
CA TYR A 40 -16.14 21.12 -5.91
C TYR A 40 -15.22 20.96 -7.11
N VAL A 41 -14.07 21.63 -7.05
CA VAL A 41 -13.06 21.61 -8.12
C VAL A 41 -11.92 20.71 -7.69
N TRP A 42 -11.78 19.60 -8.39
CA TRP A 42 -10.76 18.59 -8.15
C TRP A 42 -9.69 18.62 -9.24
N GLY A 43 -8.44 18.43 -8.85
CA GLY A 43 -7.33 18.04 -9.73
C GLY A 43 -6.71 16.75 -9.22
N GLY A 44 -5.39 16.76 -8.97
CA GLY A 44 -4.74 15.67 -8.22
C GLY A 44 -5.27 15.54 -6.77
N ASP A 45 -5.78 16.63 -6.20
CA ASP A 45 -6.44 16.71 -4.89
C ASP A 45 -7.51 17.84 -4.94
N LEU A 46 -8.28 18.05 -3.87
CA LEU A 46 -9.30 19.09 -3.77
C LEU A 46 -8.67 20.48 -3.86
N ILE A 47 -8.90 21.19 -4.95
CA ILE A 47 -8.31 22.52 -5.19
C ILE A 47 -9.17 23.61 -4.53
N GLY A 48 -10.48 23.40 -4.47
CA GLY A 48 -11.40 24.39 -3.95
C GLY A 48 -12.83 24.12 -4.37
N LYS A 49 -13.62 25.19 -4.43
CA LYS A 49 -15.04 25.12 -4.79
C LYS A 49 -15.51 26.34 -5.55
N ILE A 50 -16.62 26.20 -6.26
CA ILE A 50 -17.38 27.27 -6.88
C ILE A 50 -18.71 27.36 -6.13
N ARG A 51 -19.02 28.55 -5.61
CA ARG A 51 -20.31 28.84 -4.95
C ARG A 51 -20.86 30.12 -5.56
N ASN A 52 -22.09 30.09 -6.08
CA ASN A 52 -22.73 31.22 -6.78
C ASN A 52 -21.82 31.80 -7.88
N ASP A 53 -21.30 30.93 -8.75
CA ASP A 53 -20.36 31.26 -9.85
C ASP A 53 -19.06 31.95 -9.43
N LYS A 54 -18.70 31.91 -8.14
CA LYS A 54 -17.47 32.48 -7.62
C LYS A 54 -16.53 31.37 -7.14
N PRO A 55 -15.28 31.33 -7.63
CA PRO A 55 -14.30 30.35 -7.17
C PRO A 55 -13.73 30.74 -5.80
N TYR A 56 -13.50 29.72 -4.99
CA TYR A 56 -12.81 29.75 -3.70
C TYR A 56 -11.72 28.69 -3.74
N TYR A 57 -10.49 29.08 -3.41
CA TYR A 57 -9.30 28.22 -3.50
C TYR A 57 -8.83 27.81 -2.10
N TYR A 58 -8.42 26.55 -1.97
CA TYR A 58 -7.98 25.97 -0.71
C TYR A 58 -6.45 25.97 -0.64
N PHE A 59 -5.91 26.61 0.39
CA PHE A 59 -4.51 26.56 0.75
C PHE A 59 -4.33 25.46 1.78
N LYS A 60 -3.49 24.49 1.46
CA LYS A 60 -3.32 23.26 2.24
C LYS A 60 -1.90 23.14 2.79
N ASP A 61 -1.76 22.42 3.90
CA ASP A 61 -0.46 22.01 4.43
C ASP A 61 0.07 20.73 3.77
N HIS A 62 1.21 20.22 4.24
CA HIS A 62 1.87 19.03 3.69
C HIS A 62 1.06 17.74 3.84
N LEU A 63 0.05 17.72 4.73
CA LEU A 63 -0.88 16.60 4.92
C LEU A 63 -2.17 16.77 4.11
N GLY A 64 -2.30 17.85 3.34
CA GLY A 64 -3.53 18.17 2.61
C GLY A 64 -4.60 18.85 3.47
N SER A 65 -4.30 19.21 4.72
CA SER A 65 -5.27 19.90 5.58
C SER A 65 -5.48 21.32 5.10
N VAL A 66 -6.74 21.74 4.93
CA VAL A 66 -7.05 23.11 4.48
C VAL A 66 -6.77 24.08 5.63
N ARG A 67 -5.80 24.99 5.41
CA ARG A 67 -5.37 26.04 6.35
C ARG A 67 -6.03 27.37 6.07
N ALA A 68 -6.34 27.67 4.82
CA ALA A 68 -7.05 28.88 4.43
C ALA A 68 -7.90 28.68 3.17
N ILE A 69 -8.98 29.45 3.07
CA ILE A 69 -9.79 29.60 1.86
C ILE A 69 -9.63 31.03 1.38
N VAL A 70 -9.30 31.21 0.11
CA VAL A 70 -9.18 32.54 -0.51
C VAL A 70 -10.08 32.68 -1.73
N LYS A 71 -10.47 33.90 -2.06
CA LYS A 71 -11.13 34.24 -3.33
C LYS A 71 -10.10 34.45 -4.44
N ASN A 72 -10.59 34.68 -5.65
CA ASN A 72 -9.76 35.00 -6.81
C ASN A 72 -8.92 36.28 -6.65
N ASP A 73 -9.31 37.20 -5.79
CA ASP A 73 -8.54 38.42 -5.45
C ASP A 73 -7.55 38.20 -4.29
N ALA A 74 -7.31 36.94 -3.91
CA ALA A 74 -6.49 36.52 -2.78
C ALA A 74 -6.98 37.00 -1.40
N SER A 75 -8.20 37.54 -1.29
CA SER A 75 -8.78 37.85 0.02
C SER A 75 -9.10 36.58 0.79
N VAL A 76 -8.68 36.52 2.05
CA VAL A 76 -8.93 35.39 2.95
C VAL A 76 -10.40 35.39 3.37
N VAL A 77 -11.07 34.27 3.16
CA VAL A 77 -12.47 34.04 3.51
C VAL A 77 -12.60 33.28 4.81
N ALA A 78 -11.71 32.30 5.02
CA ALA A 78 -11.63 31.49 6.22
C ALA A 78 -10.19 31.02 6.44
N ALA A 79 -9.79 30.78 7.69
CA ALA A 79 -8.50 30.19 8.03
C ALA A 79 -8.56 29.42 9.36
N TYR A 80 -7.72 28.39 9.48
CA TYR A 80 -7.59 27.57 10.68
C TYR A 80 -6.17 27.05 10.87
N ASP A 81 -5.74 27.03 12.12
CA ASP A 81 -4.64 26.20 12.55
C ASP A 81 -5.14 24.98 13.33
N TYR A 82 -4.61 23.81 12.98
CA TYR A 82 -4.80 22.56 13.71
C TYR A 82 -3.58 22.24 14.57
N ASP A 83 -3.80 21.47 15.63
CA ASP A 83 -2.74 20.70 16.28
C ASP A 83 -2.29 19.50 15.41
N ALA A 84 -1.40 18.66 15.93
CA ALA A 84 -0.87 17.51 15.22
C ALA A 84 -1.95 16.47 14.87
N TRP A 85 -3.05 16.42 15.63
CA TRP A 85 -4.14 15.46 15.50
C TRP A 85 -5.33 16.01 14.74
N GLY A 86 -5.23 17.23 14.20
CA GLY A 86 -6.29 17.84 13.42
C GLY A 86 -7.31 18.61 14.26
N TYR A 87 -7.10 18.74 15.57
CA TYR A 87 -7.99 19.53 16.41
C TYR A 87 -7.75 21.04 16.17
N PRO A 88 -8.79 21.83 15.86
CA PRO A 88 -8.62 23.27 15.67
C PRO A 88 -8.12 23.96 16.95
N LEU A 89 -7.06 24.76 16.81
CA LEU A 89 -6.48 25.50 17.93
C LEU A 89 -7.36 26.68 18.33
N GLU A 90 -7.66 26.77 19.63
CA GLU A 90 -8.48 27.84 20.19
C GLU A 90 -7.88 29.22 19.88
N GLY A 91 -8.73 30.16 19.44
CA GLY A 91 -8.31 31.52 19.08
C GLY A 91 -7.48 31.63 17.79
N ARG A 92 -7.21 30.52 17.08
CA ARG A 92 -6.43 30.51 15.83
C ARG A 92 -7.29 30.15 14.61
N SER A 93 -8.43 30.83 14.52
CA SER A 93 -9.36 30.65 13.41
C SER A 93 -9.97 31.97 12.96
N PHE A 94 -10.27 32.08 11.67
CA PHE A 94 -10.98 33.20 11.07
C PHE A 94 -12.13 32.67 10.22
N ASN A 95 -13.37 33.11 10.50
CA ASN A 95 -14.59 32.77 9.74
C ASN A 95 -14.73 31.27 9.36
N ALA A 96 -14.42 30.51 10.39
CA ALA A 96 -14.23 29.09 10.55
C ALA A 96 -15.37 28.20 9.99
N ASP A 97 -16.62 28.56 10.26
CA ASP A 97 -17.77 27.67 10.04
C ASP A 97 -18.17 27.45 8.56
N SER A 98 -17.53 28.21 7.66
CA SER A 98 -17.75 28.17 6.21
C SER A 98 -17.06 27.01 5.49
N MET A 99 -16.21 26.26 6.21
CA MET A 99 -15.32 25.24 5.65
C MET A 99 -15.80 23.82 5.99
N LYS A 100 -16.08 23.03 4.95
CA LYS A 100 -16.57 21.66 5.04
C LYS A 100 -15.43 20.64 5.09
N PHE A 101 -14.49 20.74 4.17
CA PHE A 101 -13.26 19.95 4.16
C PHE A 101 -12.18 20.62 5.01
N LYS A 102 -11.66 19.92 6.02
CA LYS A 102 -10.76 20.45 7.04
C LYS A 102 -9.44 19.70 7.11
N TYR A 103 -9.26 18.90 8.16
CA TYR A 103 -8.02 18.20 8.45
C TYR A 103 -7.80 17.08 7.42
N THR A 104 -6.59 16.98 6.85
CA THR A 104 -6.22 16.00 5.82
C THR A 104 -7.15 15.95 4.59
N GLY A 105 -7.85 17.07 4.33
CA GLY A 105 -8.83 17.17 3.24
C GLY A 105 -10.12 16.40 3.49
N LYS A 106 -10.37 15.92 4.71
CA LYS A 106 -11.60 15.18 5.07
C LYS A 106 -12.70 16.11 5.52
N GLU A 107 -13.93 15.67 5.27
CA GLU A 107 -15.12 16.41 5.66
C GLU A 107 -15.32 16.32 7.16
N LEU A 108 -15.53 17.47 7.82
CA LEU A 108 -15.98 17.51 9.20
C LEU A 108 -17.53 17.43 9.23
N ASP A 109 -18.06 16.36 9.79
CA ASP A 109 -19.48 16.24 10.11
C ASP A 109 -19.83 17.22 11.24
N LYS A 110 -20.77 18.14 10.98
CA LYS A 110 -21.12 19.20 11.93
C LYS A 110 -21.93 18.70 13.12
N GLU A 111 -22.58 17.55 12.99
CA GLU A 111 -23.42 16.97 14.02
C GLU A 111 -22.61 16.19 15.05
N SER A 112 -21.70 15.33 14.61
CA SER A 112 -20.82 14.56 15.49
C SER A 112 -19.52 15.28 15.87
N LEU A 113 -19.11 16.25 15.05
CA LEU A 113 -17.77 16.87 15.08
C LEU A 113 -16.64 15.87 14.77
N TYR A 114 -16.94 14.82 14.02
CA TYR A 114 -15.96 13.85 13.55
C TYR A 114 -15.62 14.09 12.09
N ASP A 115 -14.36 13.86 11.74
CA ASP A 115 -13.92 13.88 10.36
C ASP A 115 -14.31 12.55 9.70
N TYR A 116 -15.00 12.60 8.56
CA TYR A 116 -15.43 11.43 7.81
C TYR A 116 -14.35 11.01 6.81
N PHE A 117 -13.72 9.87 7.07
CA PHE A 117 -12.65 9.31 6.23
C PHE A 117 -13.15 8.27 5.22
N GLY A 118 -14.47 8.03 5.14
CA GLY A 118 -15.07 7.00 4.31
C GLY A 118 -15.27 5.70 5.07
N ALA A 119 -14.18 5.01 5.44
CA ALA A 119 -14.27 3.75 6.17
C ALA A 119 -14.63 3.93 7.66
N ARG A 120 -14.21 5.05 8.25
CA ARG A 120 -14.35 5.36 9.68
C ARG A 120 -14.59 6.85 9.90
N TYR A 121 -15.13 7.17 11.06
CA TYR A 121 -15.16 8.53 11.60
C TYR A 121 -13.98 8.71 12.54
N TYR A 122 -13.30 9.85 12.44
CA TYR A 122 -12.14 10.21 13.25
C TYR A 122 -12.50 11.32 14.24
N ASP A 123 -12.13 11.14 15.51
CA ASP A 123 -12.28 12.15 16.54
C ASP A 123 -10.94 12.83 16.81
N SER A 124 -10.74 14.00 16.21
CA SER A 124 -9.54 14.82 16.37
C SER A 124 -9.31 15.31 17.80
N ARG A 125 -10.36 15.38 18.64
CA ARG A 125 -10.26 15.83 20.05
C ARG A 125 -9.44 14.87 20.90
N ILE A 126 -9.44 13.59 20.54
CA ILE A 126 -8.74 12.52 21.25
C ILE A 126 -7.69 11.82 20.37
N GLY A 127 -7.60 12.17 19.09
CA GLY A 127 -6.64 11.58 18.15
C GLY A 127 -6.91 10.10 17.85
N ARG A 128 -8.17 9.68 17.79
CA ARG A 128 -8.56 8.26 17.65
C ARG A 128 -9.70 8.05 16.67
N TRP A 129 -9.78 6.85 16.12
CA TRP A 129 -10.95 6.41 15.38
C TRP A 129 -12.17 6.27 16.31
N GLY A 130 -13.35 6.61 15.81
CA GLY A 130 -14.63 6.41 16.50
C GLY A 130 -15.10 4.95 16.48
N SER A 131 -14.44 4.09 15.71
CA SER A 131 -14.73 2.65 15.61
C SER A 131 -13.45 1.82 15.51
N VAL A 132 -13.56 0.55 15.89
CA VAL A 132 -12.49 -0.46 15.77
C VAL A 132 -12.04 -0.56 14.31
N ASP A 133 -10.73 -0.53 14.09
CA ASP A 133 -10.13 -0.82 12.79
C ASP A 133 -10.60 -2.19 12.31
N PRO A 134 -11.25 -2.29 11.12
CA PRO A 134 -11.61 -3.56 10.53
C PRO A 134 -10.42 -4.52 10.33
N LEU A 135 -9.18 -4.01 10.36
CA LEU A 135 -7.92 -4.73 10.23
C LEU A 135 -7.16 -4.85 11.57
N SER A 136 -7.78 -4.51 12.69
CA SER A 136 -7.14 -4.52 14.02
C SER A 136 -6.50 -5.85 14.42
N ASN A 137 -7.00 -6.97 13.91
CA ASN A 137 -6.44 -8.30 14.15
C ASN A 137 -5.03 -8.50 13.55
N LEU A 138 -4.64 -7.68 12.59
CA LEU A 138 -3.34 -7.73 11.90
C LEU A 138 -2.28 -6.88 12.61
N PHE A 139 -2.72 -6.00 13.51
CA PHE A 139 -1.88 -5.05 14.23
C PHE A 139 -1.99 -5.26 15.74
N ALA A 140 -1.71 -6.48 16.21
CA ALA A 140 -1.85 -6.86 17.62
C ALA A 140 -1.04 -5.98 18.60
N SER A 141 0.05 -5.35 18.12
CA SER A 141 0.89 -4.45 18.90
C SER A 141 0.33 -3.02 19.05
N PHE A 142 -0.74 -2.69 18.35
CA PHE A 142 -1.35 -1.36 18.36
C PHE A 142 -2.81 -1.41 18.83
N SER A 143 -3.29 -0.31 19.39
CA SER A 143 -4.71 -0.18 19.71
C SER A 143 -5.54 -0.25 18.43
N SER A 144 -6.67 -0.96 18.47
CA SER A 144 -7.62 -1.02 17.36
C SER A 144 -8.25 0.32 17.00
N TYR A 145 -8.01 1.36 17.78
CA TYR A 145 -8.49 2.72 17.56
C TYR A 145 -7.38 3.71 17.19
N VAL A 146 -6.14 3.23 16.97
CA VAL A 146 -4.99 4.08 16.69
C VAL A 146 -5.15 4.80 15.35
N TYR A 147 -4.91 6.10 15.33
CA TYR A 147 -4.79 6.89 14.11
C TYR A 147 -3.32 7.06 13.75
N SER A 148 -2.96 6.83 12.48
CA SER A 148 -1.62 7.08 11.94
C SER A 148 -0.45 6.53 12.77
N TYR A 149 -0.60 5.33 13.37
CA TYR A 149 0.41 4.72 14.25
C TYR A 149 0.92 5.65 15.36
N ASP A 150 0.04 6.50 15.89
CA ASP A 150 0.36 7.55 16.86
C ASP A 150 1.35 8.64 16.36
N ASN A 151 1.57 8.76 15.05
CA ASN A 151 2.40 9.79 14.44
C ASN A 151 1.72 10.43 13.21
N PRO A 152 0.71 11.29 13.44
CA PRO A 152 -0.10 11.92 12.39
C PRO A 152 0.63 13.02 11.60
N LEU A 153 1.84 13.41 12.03
CA LEU A 153 2.66 14.40 11.30
C LEU A 153 3.38 13.79 10.10
N VAL A 154 3.63 12.48 10.15
CA VAL A 154 4.43 11.72 9.16
C VAL A 154 3.58 10.71 8.41
N PHE A 155 2.66 10.03 9.10
CA PHE A 155 1.79 9.01 8.50
C PHE A 155 0.41 9.59 8.24
N LEU A 156 -0.02 9.54 6.98
CA LEU A 156 -1.30 10.05 6.52
C LEU A 156 -2.18 8.88 6.08
N ASP A 157 -3.32 8.67 6.74
CA ASP A 157 -4.31 7.67 6.33
C ASP A 157 -5.33 8.31 5.35
N VAL A 158 -4.90 8.53 4.09
CA VAL A 158 -5.66 9.29 3.08
C VAL A 158 -6.98 8.62 2.68
N GLY A 159 -7.22 7.34 2.99
CA GLY A 159 -8.46 6.65 2.59
C GLY A 159 -8.82 5.38 3.35
N GLY A 160 -8.10 5.03 4.42
CA GLY A 160 -8.04 3.65 4.88
C GLY A 160 -7.24 2.80 3.89
N ALA A 161 -6.07 3.27 3.46
CA ALA A 161 -5.31 2.68 2.34
C ALA A 161 -4.74 1.28 2.64
N PHE A 162 -4.45 0.50 1.59
CA PHE A 162 -4.11 -0.93 1.71
C PHE A 162 -2.69 -1.21 1.22
N PRO A 163 -1.74 -1.46 2.14
CA PRO A 163 -0.38 -1.81 1.78
C PRO A 163 -0.31 -3.21 1.15
N TYR A 164 0.47 -3.36 0.08
CA TYR A 164 0.84 -4.65 -0.49
C TYR A 164 2.31 -4.93 -0.21
N THR A 165 2.59 -6.06 0.42
CA THR A 165 3.96 -6.46 0.80
C THR A 165 4.51 -7.45 -0.21
N PHE A 166 5.66 -7.12 -0.78
CA PHE A 166 6.42 -7.98 -1.67
C PHE A 166 7.49 -8.73 -0.89
N HIS A 167 7.56 -10.02 -1.18
CA HIS A 167 8.58 -10.92 -0.62
C HIS A 167 9.39 -11.47 -1.78
N ILE A 168 10.67 -11.14 -1.84
CA ILE A 168 11.57 -11.63 -2.89
C ILE A 168 12.74 -12.32 -2.21
N ARG A 169 12.99 -13.57 -2.57
CA ARG A 169 14.00 -14.37 -1.89
C ARG A 169 14.64 -15.40 -2.79
N SER A 170 15.91 -15.67 -2.50
CA SER A 170 16.67 -16.73 -3.13
C SER A 170 17.01 -17.82 -2.12
N PHE A 171 16.85 -19.07 -2.51
CA PHE A 171 17.02 -20.24 -1.65
C PHE A 171 17.64 -21.41 -2.43
N ALA A 172 18.34 -22.28 -1.71
CA ALA A 172 18.94 -23.48 -2.25
C ALA A 172 18.01 -24.70 -2.05
N PRO A 173 17.39 -25.24 -3.11
CA PRO A 173 16.60 -26.46 -3.01
C PRO A 173 17.47 -27.69 -2.67
N PRO A 174 16.85 -28.84 -2.29
CA PRO A 174 17.56 -30.07 -2.01
C PRO A 174 18.58 -30.44 -3.10
N ASN A 175 19.78 -30.86 -2.68
CA ASN A 175 20.89 -31.27 -3.53
C ASN A 175 21.62 -30.15 -4.30
N SER A 176 21.22 -28.88 -4.17
CA SER A 176 21.91 -27.74 -4.84
C SER A 176 23.41 -27.64 -4.52
N PHE A 177 23.82 -28.20 -3.39
CA PHE A 177 25.18 -28.13 -2.86
C PHE A 177 25.81 -29.52 -2.65
N LEU A 178 25.27 -30.56 -3.27
CA LEU A 178 25.76 -31.93 -3.09
C LEU A 178 27.28 -32.02 -3.38
N GLY A 179 28.05 -32.54 -2.42
CA GLY A 179 29.51 -32.70 -2.55
C GLY A 179 30.36 -31.47 -2.19
N THR A 180 29.74 -30.32 -1.86
CA THR A 180 30.46 -29.09 -1.48
C THR A 180 30.69 -28.94 0.03
N GLY A 181 29.94 -29.69 0.85
CA GLY A 181 29.95 -29.60 2.32
C GLY A 181 29.03 -28.53 2.91
N PHE A 182 28.31 -27.77 2.08
CA PHE A 182 27.31 -26.79 2.52
C PHE A 182 25.91 -27.39 2.58
N ASN A 183 25.13 -27.00 3.59
CA ASN A 183 23.73 -27.39 3.69
C ASN A 183 22.87 -26.55 2.75
N ASP A 184 21.95 -27.20 2.03
CA ASP A 184 20.84 -26.56 1.32
C ASP A 184 19.71 -26.14 2.30
N ASP A 185 18.69 -25.43 1.79
CA ASP A 185 17.53 -25.01 2.58
C ASP A 185 16.51 -26.13 2.78
N ASN A 186 16.74 -27.29 2.14
CA ASN A 186 15.90 -28.47 2.14
C ASN A 186 14.40 -28.17 1.94
N ARG A 187 14.10 -27.27 1.00
CA ARG A 187 12.74 -26.83 0.69
C ARG A 187 12.53 -26.62 -0.81
N SER A 188 11.26 -26.58 -1.20
CA SER A 188 10.84 -26.16 -2.53
C SER A 188 10.28 -24.73 -2.49
N PHE A 189 9.80 -24.25 -3.64
CA PHE A 189 8.98 -23.04 -3.72
C PHE A 189 7.83 -23.10 -2.72
N SER A 190 7.56 -21.99 -2.04
CA SER A 190 6.56 -21.96 -0.96
C SER A 190 5.98 -20.57 -0.78
N ILE A 191 4.71 -20.52 -0.37
CA ILE A 191 4.05 -19.30 0.12
C ILE A 191 4.27 -19.04 1.62
N ASP A 192 4.80 -20.02 2.36
CA ASP A 192 5.11 -19.86 3.77
C ASP A 192 6.23 -18.83 3.94
N GLN A 193 5.99 -17.83 4.79
CA GLN A 193 6.92 -16.73 5.06
C GLN A 193 8.03 -17.13 6.04
N ASN A 194 7.87 -18.22 6.78
CA ASN A 194 8.83 -18.66 7.80
C ASN A 194 9.91 -19.60 7.27
N VAL A 195 9.98 -19.82 5.94
CA VAL A 195 10.99 -20.67 5.34
C VAL A 195 12.34 -19.95 5.21
N THR A 196 13.43 -20.72 5.26
CA THR A 196 14.78 -20.19 5.18
C THR A 196 15.11 -19.69 3.77
N SER A 197 16.00 -18.72 3.67
CA SER A 197 16.49 -18.18 2.40
C SER A 197 17.94 -17.72 2.52
N ARG A 198 18.68 -17.85 1.42
CA ARG A 198 20.08 -17.39 1.33
C ARG A 198 20.21 -15.88 1.35
N VAL A 199 19.25 -15.22 0.72
CA VAL A 199 19.07 -13.78 0.76
C VAL A 199 17.60 -13.49 0.47
N LYS A 200 17.03 -12.51 1.15
CA LYS A 200 15.64 -12.09 0.99
C LYS A 200 15.51 -10.59 1.19
N GLN A 201 14.53 -10.00 0.53
CA GLN A 201 14.11 -8.63 0.71
C GLN A 201 12.59 -8.58 0.83
N GLU A 202 12.12 -7.85 1.83
CA GLU A 202 10.71 -7.57 2.05
C GLU A 202 10.51 -6.06 1.99
N PHE A 203 9.49 -5.61 1.27
CA PHE A 203 9.10 -4.21 1.19
C PHE A 203 7.62 -4.08 0.91
N THR A 204 7.08 -2.96 1.31
CA THR A 204 5.66 -2.68 1.21
C THR A 204 5.45 -1.45 0.35
N ILE A 205 4.48 -1.53 -0.57
CA ILE A 205 4.05 -0.41 -1.42
C ILE A 205 2.58 -0.15 -1.15
N ASP A 206 2.23 1.12 -1.02
CA ASP A 206 0.85 1.60 -1.02
C ASP A 206 0.67 2.58 -2.19
N PRO A 207 0.04 2.16 -3.30
CA PRO A 207 -0.19 3.02 -4.46
C PRO A 207 -1.06 4.22 -4.14
N THR A 208 -2.10 4.02 -3.33
CA THR A 208 -3.10 5.04 -3.00
C THR A 208 -2.53 6.08 -2.04
N ALA A 209 -1.77 5.66 -1.03
CA ALA A 209 -1.06 6.58 -0.14
C ALA A 209 0.23 7.14 -0.78
N GLN A 210 0.68 6.58 -1.91
CA GLN A 210 1.93 6.92 -2.58
C GLN A 210 3.15 6.78 -1.67
N THR A 211 3.20 5.68 -0.91
CA THR A 211 4.28 5.40 0.03
C THR A 211 4.93 4.05 -0.22
N TYR A 212 6.17 3.93 0.23
CA TYR A 212 6.87 2.65 0.33
C TYR A 212 7.58 2.56 1.69
N SER A 213 7.80 1.34 2.17
CA SER A 213 8.57 1.07 3.38
C SER A 213 9.27 -0.28 3.32
N GLY A 214 10.22 -0.52 4.23
CA GLY A 214 11.05 -1.72 4.21
C GLY A 214 12.16 -1.65 3.16
N GLY A 215 12.46 -2.78 2.52
CA GLY A 215 13.43 -2.85 1.43
C GLY A 215 14.85 -3.13 1.85
N LYS A 216 15.14 -3.33 3.14
CA LYS A 216 16.48 -3.75 3.57
C LYS A 216 16.63 -5.26 3.39
N PRO A 217 17.59 -5.75 2.60
CA PRO A 217 17.79 -7.18 2.43
C PRO A 217 18.39 -7.82 3.69
N THR A 218 18.03 -9.08 3.92
CA THR A 218 18.47 -9.93 5.03
C THR A 218 18.82 -11.32 4.51
N SER A 219 19.45 -12.15 5.33
CA SER A 219 19.80 -13.52 4.98
C SER A 219 19.66 -14.42 6.20
N ASP A 220 19.24 -15.66 5.97
CA ASP A 220 19.28 -16.68 7.01
C ASP A 220 20.67 -17.34 7.05
N PRO A 221 21.09 -17.89 8.20
CA PRO A 221 22.42 -18.47 8.32
C PRO A 221 22.61 -19.72 7.44
N THR A 222 23.76 -19.81 6.79
CA THR A 222 24.23 -21.01 6.11
C THR A 222 25.03 -21.86 7.08
N ILE A 223 24.69 -23.15 7.14
CA ILE A 223 25.38 -24.13 7.97
C ILE A 223 26.45 -24.84 7.14
N TRP A 224 27.66 -24.90 7.68
CA TRP A 224 28.79 -25.62 7.10
C TRP A 224 29.53 -26.38 8.22
N ASN A 225 29.54 -27.71 8.18
CA ASN A 225 30.22 -28.56 9.18
C ASN A 225 29.93 -28.16 10.65
N GLY A 226 28.69 -27.76 10.96
CA GLY A 226 28.27 -27.34 12.30
C GLY A 226 28.57 -25.88 12.65
N LEU A 227 29.22 -25.12 11.77
CA LEU A 227 29.37 -23.67 11.88
C LEU A 227 28.20 -22.96 11.18
N SER A 228 27.70 -21.90 11.81
CA SER A 228 26.62 -21.06 11.27
C SER A 228 27.22 -19.73 10.82
N LEU A 229 27.09 -19.43 9.53
CA LEU A 229 27.62 -18.20 8.92
C LEU A 229 26.49 -17.44 8.23
N THR A 230 26.35 -16.16 8.53
CA THR A 230 25.35 -15.28 7.88
C THR A 230 26.07 -14.33 6.95
N SER A 231 25.54 -14.12 5.75
CA SER A 231 26.05 -13.11 4.83
C SER A 231 25.74 -11.70 5.33
N SER A 232 26.35 -10.69 4.73
CA SER A 232 25.97 -9.28 4.91
C SER A 232 25.35 -8.76 3.63
N PRO A 233 24.01 -8.85 3.47
CA PRO A 233 23.35 -8.40 2.25
C PRO A 233 23.47 -6.90 2.05
N SER A 234 23.51 -6.48 0.80
CA SER A 234 23.49 -5.09 0.36
C SER A 234 22.40 -4.90 -0.70
N GLY A 235 22.04 -3.63 -0.96
CA GLY A 235 20.97 -3.27 -1.89
C GLY A 235 19.75 -2.68 -1.21
N GLY A 236 18.67 -2.54 -1.95
CA GLY A 236 17.52 -1.75 -1.55
C GLY A 236 16.43 -1.65 -2.61
N ILE A 237 15.53 -0.71 -2.37
CA ILE A 237 14.50 -0.28 -3.31
C ILE A 237 14.97 1.00 -3.98
N TYR A 238 14.78 1.07 -5.30
CA TYR A 238 15.26 2.14 -6.15
C TYR A 238 14.12 2.66 -7.02
N GLN A 239 14.14 3.97 -7.29
CA GLN A 239 13.21 4.63 -8.20
C GLN A 239 11.73 4.30 -7.91
N PRO A 240 11.24 4.42 -6.66
CA PRO A 240 9.81 4.32 -6.41
C PRO A 240 9.12 5.53 -7.06
N GLU A 241 8.28 5.28 -8.05
CA GLU A 241 7.47 6.30 -8.71
C GLU A 241 6.01 6.01 -8.45
N PHE A 242 5.25 7.08 -8.16
CA PHE A 242 3.82 7.00 -7.90
C PHE A 242 3.09 7.91 -8.86
N SER A 243 1.93 7.45 -9.33
CA SER A 243 1.08 8.25 -10.21
C SER A 243 -0.38 7.88 -10.00
N ASN A 244 -1.26 8.83 -10.30
CA ASN A 244 -2.70 8.59 -10.35
C ASN A 244 -3.16 8.81 -11.79
N ASN A 245 -4.04 7.95 -12.29
CA ASN A 245 -4.66 8.17 -13.60
C ASN A 245 -5.93 9.03 -13.44
N TYR A 246 -6.40 9.59 -14.56
CA TYR A 246 -7.61 10.42 -14.60
C TYR A 246 -8.89 9.65 -14.20
N PHE A 247 -8.85 8.32 -14.24
CA PHE A 247 -9.95 7.42 -13.91
C PHE A 247 -9.96 6.99 -12.43
N GLY A 248 -9.06 7.53 -11.61
CA GLY A 248 -9.02 7.28 -10.16
C GLY A 248 -8.25 6.03 -9.73
N SER A 249 -7.51 5.39 -10.64
CA SER A 249 -6.56 4.33 -10.27
C SER A 249 -5.25 4.93 -9.79
N SER A 250 -4.65 4.30 -8.79
CA SER A 250 -3.36 4.68 -8.23
C SER A 250 -2.31 3.64 -8.57
N SER A 251 -1.17 4.09 -9.10
CA SER A 251 -0.11 3.24 -9.62
C SER A 251 1.19 3.50 -8.89
N ALA A 252 1.99 2.45 -8.73
CA ALA A 252 3.35 2.52 -8.23
C ALA A 252 4.27 1.63 -9.08
N THR A 253 5.47 2.11 -9.37
CA THR A 253 6.53 1.32 -9.98
C THR A 253 7.77 1.39 -9.11
N THR A 254 8.57 0.32 -9.09
CA THR A 254 9.85 0.33 -8.38
C THR A 254 10.79 -0.76 -8.89
N ILE A 255 12.07 -0.62 -8.54
CA ILE A 255 13.09 -1.64 -8.75
C ILE A 255 13.60 -2.10 -7.38
N SER A 256 13.54 -3.40 -7.13
CA SER A 256 14.23 -4.04 -6.02
C SER A 256 15.54 -4.62 -6.57
N ASN A 257 16.68 -4.25 -5.97
CA ASN A 257 17.99 -4.82 -6.28
C ASN A 257 18.68 -5.17 -4.98
N PHE A 258 19.05 -6.42 -4.80
CA PHE A 258 19.79 -6.85 -3.63
C PHE A 258 20.70 -8.02 -3.92
N GLU A 259 21.79 -8.07 -3.15
CA GLU A 259 22.80 -9.09 -3.29
C GLU A 259 23.29 -9.56 -1.92
N ALA A 260 23.83 -10.76 -1.88
CA ALA A 260 24.62 -11.20 -0.73
C ALA A 260 25.66 -12.26 -1.13
N SER A 261 26.87 -12.11 -0.61
CA SER A 261 27.90 -13.16 -0.65
C SER A 261 27.57 -14.19 0.43
N ASN A 262 26.79 -15.20 0.08
CA ASN A 262 26.55 -16.31 0.99
C ASN A 262 27.77 -17.26 0.92
N PRO A 263 28.38 -17.67 2.05
CA PRO A 263 29.66 -18.37 2.06
C PRO A 263 29.54 -19.80 1.54
N PHE A 264 29.38 -19.98 0.23
CA PHE A 264 29.29 -21.27 -0.47
C PHE A 264 30.66 -21.84 -0.85
N PHE A 265 31.74 -21.09 -0.64
CA PHE A 265 33.07 -21.44 -1.11
C PHE A 265 34.11 -21.14 -0.06
N PHE A 266 35.13 -22.00 -0.02
CA PHE A 266 36.38 -21.69 0.62
C PHE A 266 37.13 -20.60 -0.17
N GLY A 267 37.24 -19.41 0.40
CA GLY A 267 38.06 -18.31 -0.13
C GLY A 267 37.26 -17.15 -0.72
N VAL A 268 36.46 -17.38 -1.76
CA VAL A 268 35.67 -16.34 -2.45
C VAL A 268 34.21 -16.78 -2.60
N ALA A 269 33.32 -16.15 -1.84
CA ALA A 269 31.88 -16.36 -1.93
C ALA A 269 31.30 -15.43 -3.02
N PRO A 270 30.81 -15.96 -4.15
CA PRO A 270 30.21 -15.13 -5.17
C PRO A 270 28.86 -14.59 -4.70
N ASN A 271 28.50 -13.40 -5.20
CA ASN A 271 27.23 -12.77 -4.86
C ASN A 271 26.08 -13.54 -5.52
N ILE A 272 25.07 -13.83 -4.71
CA ILE A 272 23.71 -14.09 -5.19
C ILE A 272 23.11 -12.73 -5.47
N ASP A 273 22.77 -12.47 -6.72
CA ASP A 273 22.17 -11.21 -7.17
C ASP A 273 20.73 -11.46 -7.58
N VAL A 274 19.83 -10.67 -7.01
CA VAL A 274 18.40 -10.69 -7.33
C VAL A 274 17.96 -9.27 -7.65
N SER A 275 17.23 -9.15 -8.76
CA SER A 275 16.63 -7.90 -9.19
C SER A 275 15.19 -8.12 -9.60
N SER A 276 14.33 -7.14 -9.37
CA SER A 276 12.95 -7.17 -9.84
C SER A 276 12.46 -5.79 -10.22
N ALA A 277 11.90 -5.65 -11.42
CA ALA A 277 11.13 -4.49 -11.81
C ALA A 277 9.65 -4.77 -11.56
N ILE A 278 8.98 -3.92 -10.79
CA ILE A 278 7.60 -4.14 -10.34
C ILE A 278 6.75 -2.94 -10.72
N GLY A 279 5.55 -3.21 -11.23
CA GLY A 279 4.50 -2.23 -11.44
C GLY A 279 3.20 -2.73 -10.82
N ILE A 280 2.55 -1.88 -10.03
CA ILE A 280 1.20 -2.14 -9.53
C ILE A 280 0.29 -0.97 -9.86
N THR A 281 -0.98 -1.29 -10.15
CA THR A 281 -2.04 -0.30 -10.32
C THR A 281 -3.29 -0.79 -9.59
N GLU A 282 -3.67 -0.05 -8.56
CA GLU A 282 -4.89 -0.27 -7.80
C GLU A 282 -6.05 0.48 -8.45
N ASP A 283 -7.09 -0.25 -8.83
CA ASP A 283 -8.35 0.25 -9.36
C ASP A 283 -9.49 -0.25 -8.46
N LEU A 284 -9.78 0.52 -7.41
CA LEU A 284 -10.80 0.18 -6.42
C LEU A 284 -12.22 0.17 -7.02
N ALA A 285 -12.49 1.01 -8.03
CA ALA A 285 -13.79 1.06 -8.69
C ALA A 285 -14.06 -0.23 -9.48
N ALA A 286 -13.03 -0.77 -10.13
CA ALA A 286 -13.12 -2.06 -10.81
C ALA A 286 -12.94 -3.27 -9.87
N GLY A 287 -12.53 -3.05 -8.62
CA GLY A 287 -12.17 -4.11 -7.68
C GLY A 287 -10.97 -4.92 -8.16
N LYS A 288 -9.95 -4.25 -8.73
CA LYS A 288 -8.80 -4.89 -9.38
C LYS A 288 -7.48 -4.27 -8.97
N LEU A 289 -6.47 -5.13 -8.80
CA LEU A 289 -5.07 -4.77 -8.72
C LEU A 289 -4.36 -5.36 -9.95
N TYR A 290 -3.86 -4.51 -10.82
CA TYR A 290 -3.04 -4.92 -11.96
C TYR A 290 -1.60 -4.99 -11.49
N LEU A 291 -0.92 -6.10 -11.73
CA LEU A 291 0.45 -6.34 -11.30
C LEU A 291 1.29 -6.83 -12.47
N SER A 292 2.44 -6.20 -12.65
CA SER A 292 3.54 -6.67 -13.49
C SER A 292 4.81 -6.85 -12.66
N ILE A 293 5.53 -7.94 -12.93
CA ILE A 293 6.86 -8.17 -12.37
C ILE A 293 7.78 -8.84 -13.37
N ASP A 294 8.97 -8.28 -13.54
CA ASP A 294 10.12 -8.92 -14.20
C ASP A 294 11.10 -9.33 -13.10
N LEU A 295 11.26 -10.64 -12.88
CA LEU A 295 12.19 -11.19 -11.91
C LEU A 295 13.47 -11.62 -12.62
N MET A 296 14.59 -11.08 -12.15
CA MET A 296 15.92 -11.33 -12.66
C MET A 296 16.82 -11.94 -11.59
N SER A 297 17.64 -12.92 -11.98
CA SER A 297 18.66 -13.49 -11.10
C SER A 297 19.78 -14.12 -11.92
N LYS A 298 20.80 -14.64 -11.25
CA LYS A 298 21.82 -15.51 -11.88
C LYS A 298 21.36 -16.97 -12.06
N GLN A 299 20.10 -17.27 -11.74
CA GLN A 299 19.46 -18.59 -11.87
C GLN A 299 20.04 -19.69 -10.95
N PHE A 300 21.08 -19.39 -10.17
CA PHE A 300 21.53 -20.19 -9.04
C PHE A 300 21.74 -19.31 -7.79
N PRO A 301 21.27 -19.71 -6.60
CA PRO A 301 20.34 -20.80 -6.38
C PRO A 301 18.91 -20.37 -6.84
N ALA A 302 17.87 -21.11 -6.47
CA ALA A 302 16.51 -20.78 -6.90
C ALA A 302 16.08 -19.40 -6.38
N THR A 303 15.18 -18.73 -7.10
CA THR A 303 14.65 -17.40 -6.71
C THR A 303 13.15 -17.39 -6.85
N GLU A 304 12.43 -16.80 -5.89
CA GLU A 304 10.98 -16.67 -5.88
C GLU A 304 10.52 -15.29 -5.44
N SER A 305 9.33 -14.89 -5.90
CA SER A 305 8.68 -13.65 -5.54
C SER A 305 7.20 -13.87 -5.20
N LEU A 306 6.72 -13.14 -4.20
CA LEU A 306 5.36 -13.21 -3.71
C LEU A 306 4.82 -11.82 -3.41
N ILE A 307 3.50 -11.68 -3.40
CA ILE A 307 2.79 -10.52 -2.89
C ILE A 307 1.81 -10.94 -1.81
N GLN A 308 1.69 -10.12 -0.78
CA GLN A 308 0.82 -10.33 0.36
C GLN A 308 -0.07 -9.10 0.56
N ASP A 309 -1.36 -9.32 0.74
CA ASP A 309 -2.29 -8.26 1.16
C ASP A 309 -2.26 -8.03 2.67
N ASN A 310 -2.95 -7.00 3.13
CA ASN A 310 -3.06 -6.70 4.55
C ASN A 310 -3.68 -7.86 5.36
N ALA A 311 -4.59 -8.65 4.80
CA ALA A 311 -5.26 -9.77 5.47
C ALA A 311 -4.38 -11.03 5.60
N GLY A 312 -3.18 -11.02 5.03
CA GLY A 312 -2.25 -12.15 5.05
C GLY A 312 -2.50 -13.18 3.95
N ASN A 313 -3.35 -12.88 2.96
CA ASN A 313 -3.44 -13.71 1.77
C ASN A 313 -2.19 -13.48 0.93
N ILE A 314 -1.59 -14.59 0.50
CA ILE A 314 -0.33 -14.58 -0.25
C ILE A 314 -0.59 -15.14 -1.64
N ILE A 315 -0.08 -14.45 -2.65
CA ILE A 315 -0.08 -14.89 -4.04
C ILE A 315 1.37 -15.11 -4.46
N PHE A 316 1.67 -16.31 -4.95
CA PHE A 316 2.94 -16.64 -5.56
C PHE A 316 3.01 -16.01 -6.95
N LEU A 317 3.98 -15.14 -7.19
CA LEU A 317 4.10 -14.42 -8.45
C LEU A 317 4.95 -15.22 -9.43
N SER A 318 6.25 -15.21 -9.20
CA SER A 318 7.23 -15.79 -10.11
C SER A 318 8.30 -16.56 -9.36
N GLY A 319 8.88 -17.54 -10.05
CA GLY A 319 10.00 -18.31 -9.54
C GLY A 319 10.84 -18.87 -10.66
N GLY A 320 12.16 -18.85 -10.46
CA GLY A 320 13.15 -19.49 -11.32
C GLY A 320 13.83 -20.61 -10.53
N ALA A 321 13.71 -21.84 -11.03
CA ALA A 321 14.38 -23.00 -10.45
C ALA A 321 15.90 -22.83 -10.50
N ALA A 322 16.59 -23.41 -9.52
CA ALA A 322 18.04 -23.47 -9.51
C ALA A 322 18.54 -24.19 -10.78
N TYR A 323 19.51 -23.60 -11.47
CA TYR A 323 20.13 -24.19 -12.64
C TYR A 323 21.65 -23.97 -12.60
N GLY A 324 22.41 -25.04 -12.82
CA GLY A 324 23.87 -25.01 -12.70
C GLY A 324 24.34 -25.25 -11.27
N ASN A 325 25.58 -24.84 -10.98
CA ASN A 325 26.24 -25.02 -9.69
C ASN A 325 26.65 -23.67 -9.11
N ALA A 326 26.99 -23.65 -7.83
CA ALA A 326 27.43 -22.43 -7.16
C ALA A 326 28.62 -21.73 -7.85
N SER A 327 29.48 -22.48 -8.57
CA SER A 327 30.65 -21.92 -9.25
C SER A 327 30.27 -21.05 -10.44
N ASP A 328 29.10 -21.30 -11.01
CA ASP A 328 28.60 -20.58 -12.18
C ASP A 328 28.20 -19.15 -11.82
N LEU A 329 28.09 -18.82 -10.52
CA LEU A 329 27.89 -17.45 -10.05
C LEU A 329 29.10 -16.54 -10.28
N ILE A 330 30.29 -17.12 -10.45
CA ILE A 330 31.52 -16.37 -10.68
C ILE A 330 31.49 -15.81 -12.11
N GLY A 331 31.31 -14.48 -12.23
CA GLY A 331 31.28 -13.79 -13.52
C GLY A 331 29.96 -13.90 -14.28
N ALA A 332 28.93 -14.54 -13.72
CA ALA A 332 27.58 -14.53 -14.28
C ALA A 332 26.93 -13.15 -14.14
N ASN A 333 26.16 -12.78 -15.15
CA ASN A 333 25.27 -11.62 -15.11
C ASN A 333 23.86 -12.07 -14.73
N ILE A 334 23.10 -11.18 -14.09
CA ILE A 334 21.67 -11.41 -13.90
C ILE A 334 20.95 -11.37 -15.25
N SER A 335 19.93 -12.20 -15.40
CA SER A 335 19.02 -12.20 -16.55
C SER A 335 17.58 -12.42 -16.09
N THR A 336 16.62 -12.02 -16.92
CA THR A 336 15.20 -12.29 -16.68
C THR A 336 14.96 -13.80 -16.63
N ILE A 337 14.48 -14.27 -15.47
CA ILE A 337 14.10 -15.66 -15.24
C ILE A 337 12.60 -15.86 -15.30
N SER A 338 11.81 -14.80 -15.10
CA SER A 338 10.35 -14.87 -15.19
C SER A 338 9.74 -13.49 -15.36
N ILE A 339 8.78 -13.38 -16.29
CA ILE A 339 7.92 -12.21 -16.46
C ILE A 339 6.50 -12.65 -16.12
N LEU A 340 5.79 -11.84 -15.34
CA LEU A 340 4.40 -12.09 -14.99
C LEU A 340 3.59 -10.81 -15.11
N ASP A 341 2.47 -10.92 -15.81
CA ASP A 341 1.36 -9.97 -15.75
C ASP A 341 0.11 -10.69 -15.26
N ILE A 342 -0.48 -10.19 -14.17
CA ILE A 342 -1.74 -10.70 -13.63
C ILE A 342 -2.69 -9.58 -13.22
N VAL A 343 -3.96 -9.94 -13.12
CA VAL A 343 -4.97 -9.09 -12.48
C VAL A 343 -5.46 -9.81 -11.24
N ILE A 344 -5.30 -9.21 -10.08
CA ILE A 344 -5.79 -9.72 -8.81
C ILE A 344 -7.13 -9.04 -8.54
N GLY A 345 -8.18 -9.83 -8.33
CA GLY A 345 -9.45 -9.29 -7.85
C GLY A 345 -9.30 -8.89 -6.39
N ILE A 346 -9.69 -7.67 -6.04
CA ILE A 346 -9.64 -7.13 -4.67
C ILE A 346 -11.02 -6.67 -4.24
N ASN A 347 -11.31 -6.75 -2.95
CA ASN A 347 -12.49 -6.10 -2.39
C ASN A 347 -12.22 -4.61 -2.13
N ASN A 348 -13.22 -3.90 -1.59
CA ASN A 348 -13.08 -2.50 -1.18
C ASN A 348 -12.09 -2.27 -0.01
N LYS A 349 -11.45 -3.33 0.47
CA LYS A 349 -10.40 -3.32 1.49
C LYS A 349 -9.01 -3.71 0.97
N GLY A 350 -8.83 -3.79 -0.36
CA GLY A 350 -7.58 -4.25 -0.97
C GLY A 350 -7.28 -5.74 -0.74
N VAL A 351 -8.20 -6.49 -0.14
CA VAL A 351 -8.00 -7.92 0.18
C VAL A 351 -8.20 -8.75 -1.07
N PHE A 352 -7.25 -9.62 -1.38
CA PHE A 352 -7.25 -10.51 -2.53
C PHE A 352 -8.45 -11.46 -2.50
N GLN A 353 -9.10 -11.63 -3.64
CA GLN A 353 -10.28 -12.47 -3.81
C GLN A 353 -10.03 -13.62 -4.82
N ASN A 354 -9.34 -13.32 -5.91
CA ASN A 354 -9.06 -14.25 -7.00
C ASN A 354 -7.91 -13.71 -7.86
N VAL A 355 -7.36 -14.56 -8.72
CA VAL A 355 -6.32 -14.19 -9.67
C VAL A 355 -6.79 -14.49 -11.08
N THR A 356 -6.75 -13.49 -11.95
CA THR A 356 -6.93 -13.66 -13.39
C THR A 356 -5.56 -13.77 -14.04
N PHE A 357 -5.29 -14.91 -14.65
CA PHE A 357 -4.03 -15.21 -15.33
C PHE A 357 -4.32 -15.91 -16.65
N GLN A 358 -3.72 -15.42 -17.74
CA GLN A 358 -3.90 -15.94 -19.10
C GLN A 358 -5.39 -16.09 -19.50
N GLY A 359 -6.22 -15.12 -19.11
CA GLY A 359 -7.66 -15.09 -19.44
C GLY A 359 -8.55 -16.03 -18.62
N LYS A 360 -8.00 -16.74 -17.63
CA LYS A 360 -8.75 -17.60 -16.69
C LYS A 360 -8.72 -17.02 -15.30
N VAL A 361 -9.83 -17.18 -14.56
CA VAL A 361 -9.95 -16.78 -13.16
C VAL A 361 -9.72 -18.00 -12.28
N TYR A 362 -8.85 -17.85 -11.29
CA TYR A 362 -8.48 -18.88 -10.33
C TYR A 362 -8.82 -18.40 -8.91
N SER A 363 -9.14 -19.34 -8.02
CA SER A 363 -9.03 -19.07 -6.59
C SER A 363 -7.56 -18.81 -6.24
N ILE A 364 -7.28 -18.11 -5.14
CA ILE A 364 -5.89 -17.85 -4.70
C ILE A 364 -5.15 -19.17 -4.47
N GLU A 365 -5.82 -20.16 -3.85
CA GLU A 365 -5.24 -21.46 -3.56
C GLU A 365 -4.87 -22.24 -4.84
N ASP A 366 -5.80 -22.30 -5.80
CA ASP A 366 -5.57 -23.01 -7.06
C ASP A 366 -4.50 -22.31 -7.91
N TYR A 367 -4.48 -20.98 -7.91
CA TYR A 367 -3.45 -20.21 -8.57
C TYR A 367 -2.06 -20.49 -7.98
N ASN A 368 -1.93 -20.48 -6.66
CA ASN A 368 -0.66 -20.77 -5.99
C ASN A 368 -0.17 -22.19 -6.28
N LYS A 369 -1.05 -23.19 -6.24
CA LYS A 369 -0.70 -24.58 -6.60
C LYS A 369 -0.19 -24.67 -8.05
N LEU A 370 -0.90 -24.04 -8.98
CA LEU A 370 -0.52 -23.99 -10.40
C LEU A 370 0.88 -23.37 -10.56
N ARG A 371 1.09 -22.17 -10.00
CA ARG A 371 2.34 -21.42 -10.21
C ARG A 371 3.54 -22.05 -9.53
N ILE A 372 3.38 -22.59 -8.32
CA ILE A 372 4.45 -23.35 -7.65
C ILE A 372 4.84 -24.58 -8.48
N GLN A 373 3.87 -25.29 -9.06
CA GLN A 373 4.14 -26.44 -9.91
C GLN A 373 4.84 -26.05 -11.22
N GLU A 374 4.44 -24.95 -11.85
CA GLU A 374 5.09 -24.45 -13.08
C GLU A 374 6.51 -23.94 -12.83
N SER A 375 6.77 -23.34 -11.67
CA SER A 375 8.11 -22.88 -11.29
C SER A 375 9.02 -24.02 -10.81
N ALA A 376 8.48 -25.18 -10.44
CA ALA A 376 9.26 -26.37 -10.11
C ALA A 376 9.90 -26.97 -11.37
N GLY A 377 11.12 -26.51 -11.69
CA GLY A 377 11.97 -27.13 -12.71
C GLY A 377 12.52 -28.49 -12.27
N PRO A 378 13.12 -29.29 -13.18
CA PRO A 378 13.79 -30.52 -12.80
C PRO A 378 14.96 -30.19 -11.86
N PHE A 379 14.98 -30.81 -10.67
CA PHE A 379 16.09 -30.73 -9.74
C PHE A 379 17.28 -31.57 -10.22
#